data_AF-G8FV98-F1
#
_entry.id   AF-G8FV98-F1
#
_cell.length_a   1.000
_cell.length_b   1.000
_cell.length_c   1.000
_cell.angle_alpha   90.00
_cell.angle_beta   90.00
_cell.angle_gamma   90.00
#
_symmetry.space_group_name_H-M   'P 1'
#
loop_
_entity.id
_entity.type
_entity.pdbx_description
1 polymer ?
#
loop_
_entity_poly.entity_id
_entity_poly.type
_entity_poly.pdbx_seq_one_letter_code
_entity_poly.pdbx_strand_id
1 'polypeptide(L)'
;NVIRAAMAVESAPPQPPQLNKVYKVVDAAIANGIYALIDWHETGSTAYTSQAVSFFSAISKKYANVPNVLYEIWNEPTNGYTDWATVRNYHMSVIKAIRANDASVIIIVGTPKWSSGIDSNVIANPISGYKNVMYAAKPWVLKGYFLNKKFPGIPSIGTLMALPGKNINGLSTFITEYGVAADQNTAINATEANLWWKFLDTNK
;
A
#
# COMPACT_ATOMS: atom_id res chain seq x y z
N ASN A 1 4.49 7.28 -13.31
CA ASN A 1 3.42 8.20 -13.78
C ASN A 1 2.12 7.92 -13.04
N VAL A 2 2.09 8.14 -11.72
CA VAL A 2 0.95 7.78 -10.86
C VAL A 2 0.68 8.89 -9.84
N ILE A 3 -0.58 9.10 -9.49
CA ILE A 3 -1.00 9.91 -8.34
C ILE A 3 -1.74 9.03 -7.32
N ARG A 4 -1.52 9.28 -6.02
CA ARG A 4 -2.15 8.54 -4.92
C ARG A 4 -3.25 9.39 -4.27
N ALA A 5 -4.47 8.86 -4.25
CA ALA A 5 -5.61 9.42 -3.54
C ALA A 5 -5.75 8.74 -2.17
N ALA A 6 -5.03 9.26 -1.18
CA ALA A 6 -5.04 8.77 0.20
C ALA A 6 -6.33 9.20 0.93
N MET A 7 -7.28 8.28 1.07
CA MET A 7 -8.58 8.56 1.71
C MET A 7 -8.57 8.06 3.16
N ALA A 8 -8.39 8.98 4.11
CA ALA A 8 -8.37 8.69 5.55
C ALA A 8 -9.68 8.02 6.05
N VAL A 9 -9.53 6.99 6.88
CA VAL A 9 -10.65 6.24 7.50
C VAL A 9 -10.47 5.96 9.01
N GLU A 10 -9.35 6.40 9.61
CA GLU A 10 -8.99 6.11 11.01
C GLU A 10 -10.03 6.57 12.04
N SER A 11 -10.65 7.72 11.81
CA SER A 11 -11.61 8.30 12.76
C SER A 11 -13.05 7.86 12.51
N ALA A 12 -13.36 7.37 11.30
CA ALA A 12 -14.69 6.94 10.89
C ALA A 12 -14.66 6.31 9.50
N PRO A 13 -15.62 5.42 9.17
CA PRO A 13 -15.87 5.00 7.80
C PRO A 13 -16.03 6.18 6.82
N PRO A 14 -15.66 6.02 5.54
CA PRO A 14 -15.69 7.10 4.57
C PRO A 14 -17.08 7.72 4.47
N GLN A 15 -17.13 9.05 4.53
CA GLN A 15 -18.34 9.84 4.31
C GLN A 15 -18.41 10.33 2.86
N PRO A 16 -19.61 10.59 2.31
CA PRO A 16 -19.78 11.02 0.92
C PRO A 16 -18.87 12.19 0.46
N PRO A 17 -18.61 13.23 1.28
CA PRO A 17 -17.70 14.30 0.88
C PRO A 17 -16.25 13.86 0.62
N GLN A 18 -15.75 12.86 1.34
CA GLN A 18 -14.40 12.33 1.11
C GLN A 18 -14.34 11.48 -0.15
N LEU A 19 -15.38 10.69 -0.40
CA LEU A 19 -15.53 9.89 -1.62
C LEU A 19 -15.52 10.77 -2.88
N ASN A 20 -16.19 11.93 -2.83
CA ASN A 20 -16.20 12.88 -3.95
C ASN A 20 -14.80 13.45 -4.28
N LYS A 21 -13.92 13.61 -3.27
CA LYS A 21 -12.54 14.04 -3.51
C LYS A 21 -11.74 12.94 -4.22
N VAL A 22 -11.91 11.69 -3.81
CA VAL A 22 -11.29 10.53 -4.48
C VAL A 22 -11.72 10.48 -5.94
N TYR A 23 -13.02 10.61 -6.22
CA TYR A 23 -13.51 10.62 -7.60
C TYR A 23 -12.90 11.73 -8.44
N LYS A 24 -12.85 12.97 -7.92
CA LYS A 24 -12.21 14.08 -8.63
C LYS A 24 -10.75 13.82 -8.98
N VAL A 25 -9.97 13.24 -8.06
CA VAL A 25 -8.56 12.91 -8.31
C VAL A 25 -8.43 11.81 -9.37
N VAL A 26 -9.24 10.75 -9.26
CA VAL A 26 -9.21 9.61 -10.21
C VAL A 26 -9.64 10.04 -11.60
N ASP A 27 -10.75 10.77 -11.72
CA ASP A 27 -11.25 11.27 -12.99
C ASP A 27 -10.23 12.21 -13.66
N ALA A 28 -9.58 13.08 -12.88
CA ALA A 28 -8.51 13.93 -13.39
C ALA A 28 -7.29 13.13 -13.85
N ALA A 29 -6.89 12.10 -13.11
CA ALA A 29 -5.77 11.23 -13.49
C ALA A 29 -6.04 10.50 -14.81
N ILE A 30 -7.25 9.95 -14.98
CA ILE A 30 -7.71 9.32 -16.23
C ILE A 30 -7.66 10.32 -17.39
N ALA A 31 -8.22 11.52 -17.19
CA ALA A 31 -8.24 12.57 -18.22
C ALA A 31 -6.83 13.03 -18.64
N ASN A 32 -5.84 12.92 -17.74
CA ASN A 32 -4.44 13.27 -18.01
C ASN A 32 -3.58 12.05 -18.43
N GLY A 33 -4.18 10.87 -18.61
CA GLY A 33 -3.45 9.67 -19.05
C GLY A 33 -2.42 9.13 -18.05
N ILE A 34 -2.59 9.40 -16.76
CA ILE A 34 -1.74 8.87 -15.69
C ILE A 34 -2.50 7.84 -14.84
N TYR A 35 -1.79 7.03 -14.06
CA TYR A 35 -2.42 6.10 -13.14
C TYR A 35 -2.93 6.80 -11.88
N ALA A 36 -4.03 6.31 -11.30
CA ALA A 36 -4.54 6.70 -10.00
C ALA A 36 -4.52 5.51 -9.05
N LEU A 37 -3.78 5.62 -7.95
CA LEU A 37 -3.84 4.70 -6.82
C LEU A 37 -4.88 5.18 -5.82
N ILE A 38 -5.95 4.43 -5.66
CA ILE A 38 -6.99 4.69 -4.67
C ILE A 38 -6.63 3.95 -3.39
N ASP A 39 -6.36 4.71 -2.32
CA ASP A 39 -5.82 4.19 -1.08
C ASP A 39 -6.84 4.28 0.07
N TRP A 40 -7.18 3.12 0.62
CA TRP A 40 -7.91 3.00 1.89
C TRP A 40 -6.96 3.26 3.05
N HIS A 41 -6.91 4.53 3.45
CA HIS A 41 -5.88 5.06 4.34
C HIS A 41 -6.21 4.80 5.81
N GLU A 42 -6.07 3.53 6.22
CA GLU A 42 -6.20 3.03 7.59
C GLU A 42 -4.84 2.60 8.14
N THR A 43 -4.53 3.00 9.37
CA THR A 43 -3.29 2.63 10.07
C THR A 43 -3.47 1.55 11.12
N GLY A 44 -4.65 0.95 11.26
CA GLY A 44 -4.80 -0.34 11.97
C GLY A 44 -5.37 -0.24 13.38
N SER A 45 -6.10 0.82 13.70
CA SER A 45 -6.92 0.81 14.92
C SER A 45 -8.15 -0.08 14.75
N THR A 46 -8.64 -0.24 13.51
CA THR A 46 -9.76 -1.13 13.17
C THR A 46 -9.68 -1.49 11.69
N ALA A 47 -9.89 -2.76 11.33
CA ALA A 47 -9.83 -3.20 9.93
C ALA A 47 -10.95 -2.64 9.05
N TYR A 48 -12.11 -2.31 9.63
CA TYR A 48 -13.31 -1.84 8.92
C TYR A 48 -13.69 -2.75 7.73
N THR A 49 -13.56 -4.07 7.87
CA THR A 49 -13.66 -5.04 6.77
C THR A 49 -14.95 -4.90 5.96
N SER A 50 -16.11 -4.77 6.61
CA SER A 50 -17.39 -4.68 5.89
C SER A 50 -17.52 -3.35 5.13
N GLN A 51 -17.01 -2.26 5.70
CA GLN A 51 -16.99 -0.94 5.06
C GLN A 51 -16.01 -0.91 3.89
N ALA A 52 -14.82 -1.49 4.04
CA ALA A 52 -13.86 -1.64 2.97
C ALA A 52 -14.43 -2.49 1.82
N VAL A 53 -15.04 -3.64 2.12
CA VAL A 53 -15.73 -4.47 1.11
C VAL A 53 -16.81 -3.67 0.37
N SER A 54 -17.63 -2.91 1.09
CA SER A 54 -18.70 -2.11 0.49
C SER A 54 -18.15 -1.00 -0.41
N PHE A 55 -17.13 -0.27 0.08
CA PHE A 55 -16.45 0.79 -0.65
C PHE A 55 -15.78 0.25 -1.92
N PHE A 56 -14.98 -0.81 -1.79
CA PHE A 56 -14.24 -1.37 -2.91
C PHE A 56 -15.17 -2.05 -3.92
N SER A 57 -16.29 -2.64 -3.49
CA SER A 57 -17.33 -3.12 -4.41
C SER A 57 -17.92 -1.97 -5.25
N ALA A 58 -18.28 -0.85 -4.62
CA ALA A 58 -18.85 0.29 -5.33
C ALA A 58 -17.86 0.95 -6.31
N ILE A 59 -16.62 1.19 -5.86
CA ILE A 59 -15.63 1.90 -6.67
C ILE A 59 -15.06 1.03 -7.80
N SER A 60 -14.87 -0.27 -7.56
CA SER A 60 -14.45 -1.21 -8.62
C SER A 60 -15.52 -1.38 -9.69
N LYS A 61 -16.80 -1.30 -9.33
CA LYS A 61 -17.89 -1.26 -10.31
C LYS A 61 -17.87 0.03 -11.14
N LYS A 62 -17.62 1.18 -10.52
CA LYS A 62 -17.58 2.48 -11.21
C LYS A 62 -16.42 2.57 -12.21
N TYR A 63 -15.25 2.07 -11.86
CA TYR A 63 -14.03 2.13 -12.69
C TYR A 63 -13.64 0.76 -13.27
N ALA A 64 -14.61 -0.15 -13.48
CA ALA A 64 -14.34 -1.45 -14.04
C ALA A 64 -13.69 -1.33 -15.43
N ASN A 65 -12.61 -2.09 -15.65
CA ASN A 65 -11.84 -2.11 -16.89
C ASN A 65 -11.20 -0.76 -17.26
N VAL A 66 -11.06 0.17 -16.32
CA VAL A 66 -10.30 1.41 -16.52
C VAL A 66 -8.83 1.13 -16.21
N PRO A 67 -7.93 1.11 -17.22
CA PRO A 67 -6.55 0.65 -17.02
C PRO A 67 -5.72 1.57 -16.12
N ASN A 68 -6.15 2.82 -15.93
CA ASN A 68 -5.48 3.80 -15.09
C ASN A 68 -5.66 3.55 -13.59
N VAL A 69 -6.65 2.76 -13.16
CA VAL A 69 -7.02 2.65 -11.74
C VAL A 69 -6.28 1.48 -11.08
N LEU A 70 -5.74 1.76 -9.89
CA LEU A 70 -5.08 0.81 -8.99
C LEU A 70 -5.72 0.93 -7.60
N TYR A 71 -5.72 -0.14 -6.80
CA TYR A 71 -6.28 -0.12 -5.44
C TYR A 71 -5.23 -0.48 -4.40
N GLU A 72 -5.00 0.37 -3.39
CA GLU A 72 -4.31 0.03 -2.15
C GLU A 72 -5.38 -0.23 -1.08
N ILE A 73 -5.60 -1.50 -0.75
CA ILE A 73 -6.80 -1.91 0.02
C ILE A 73 -6.64 -1.84 1.54
N TRP A 74 -5.40 -1.63 2.02
CA TRP A 74 -5.10 -1.26 3.39
C TRP A 74 -3.73 -0.59 3.42
N ASN A 75 -3.70 0.68 3.80
CA ASN A 75 -2.48 1.47 3.91
C ASN A 75 -1.42 0.84 4.83
N GLU A 76 -1.69 0.75 6.14
CA GLU A 76 -0.69 0.36 7.16
C GLU A 76 -1.28 -0.52 8.25
N PRO A 77 -1.37 -1.85 8.04
CA PRO A 77 -1.70 -2.74 9.13
C PRO A 77 -0.71 -2.62 10.31
N THR A 78 -1.19 -2.12 11.45
CA THR A 78 -0.47 -2.11 12.74
C THR A 78 -1.42 -2.33 13.93
N ASN A 79 -0.99 -2.06 15.17
CA ASN A 79 -1.84 -1.98 16.36
C ASN A 79 -2.87 -3.13 16.53
N GLY A 80 -2.37 -4.35 16.69
CA GLY A 80 -3.20 -5.56 16.80
C GLY A 80 -3.35 -6.33 15.49
N TYR A 81 -3.00 -5.72 14.36
CA TYR A 81 -2.86 -6.38 13.06
C TYR A 81 -1.39 -6.70 12.72
N THR A 82 -0.68 -7.27 13.71
CA THR A 82 0.72 -7.69 13.56
C THR A 82 0.87 -9.10 12.98
N ASP A 83 -0.20 -9.90 13.02
CA ASP A 83 -0.27 -11.25 12.46
C ASP A 83 -0.69 -11.20 10.98
N TRP A 84 0.10 -11.87 10.12
CA TRP A 84 -0.17 -11.91 8.68
C TRP A 84 -1.45 -12.68 8.35
N ALA A 85 -1.80 -13.74 9.08
CA ALA A 85 -3.00 -14.53 8.75
C ALA A 85 -4.27 -13.68 8.89
N THR A 86 -4.34 -12.86 9.94
CA THR A 86 -5.43 -11.90 10.18
C THR A 86 -5.52 -10.86 9.07
N VAL A 87 -4.40 -10.23 8.72
CA VAL A 87 -4.32 -9.22 7.64
C VAL A 87 -4.67 -9.84 6.27
N ARG A 88 -4.19 -11.05 6.00
CA ARG A 88 -4.49 -11.82 4.79
C ARG A 88 -5.99 -12.12 4.63
N ASN A 89 -6.68 -12.46 5.71
CA ASN A 89 -8.12 -12.75 5.68
C ASN A 89 -8.96 -11.50 5.32
N TYR A 90 -8.57 -10.33 5.83
CA TYR A 90 -9.13 -9.05 5.38
C TYR A 90 -8.92 -8.87 3.88
N HIS A 91 -7.67 -9.00 3.41
CA HIS A 91 -7.32 -8.77 2.02
C HIS A 91 -8.10 -9.68 1.08
N MET A 92 -8.21 -10.98 1.40
CA MET A 92 -8.99 -11.93 0.61
C MET A 92 -10.46 -11.52 0.48
N SER A 93 -11.06 -10.97 1.54
CA SER A 93 -12.46 -10.52 1.53
C SER A 93 -12.65 -9.32 0.60
N VAL A 94 -11.75 -8.34 0.68
CA VAL A 94 -11.81 -7.14 -0.17
C VAL A 94 -11.45 -7.44 -1.62
N ILE A 95 -10.42 -8.26 -1.87
CA ILE A 95 -10.05 -8.71 -3.22
C ILE A 95 -11.23 -9.42 -3.89
N LYS A 96 -11.93 -10.31 -3.17
CA LYS A 96 -13.11 -11.00 -3.71
C LYS A 96 -14.18 -10.01 -4.16
N ALA A 97 -14.43 -8.95 -3.39
CA ALA A 97 -15.40 -7.91 -3.75
C ALA A 97 -14.99 -7.12 -5.00
N ILE A 98 -13.70 -6.78 -5.13
CA ILE A 98 -13.17 -6.10 -6.32
C ILE A 98 -13.28 -7.02 -7.55
N ARG A 99 -12.86 -8.28 -7.41
CA ARG A 99 -12.83 -9.26 -8.51
C ARG A 99 -14.21 -9.64 -9.05
N ALA A 100 -15.28 -9.40 -8.28
CA ALA A 100 -16.64 -9.53 -8.77
C ALA A 100 -16.99 -8.49 -9.86
N ASN A 101 -16.27 -7.35 -9.91
CA ASN A 101 -16.48 -6.29 -10.89
C ASN A 101 -15.32 -6.16 -11.89
N ASP A 102 -14.09 -6.41 -11.46
CA ASP A 102 -12.89 -6.28 -12.30
C ASP A 102 -11.88 -7.40 -12.03
N ALA A 103 -11.78 -8.33 -12.99
CA ALA A 103 -10.94 -9.51 -12.89
C ALA A 103 -9.42 -9.22 -13.01
N SER A 104 -9.04 -8.05 -13.54
CA SER A 104 -7.67 -7.78 -13.99
C SER A 104 -7.00 -6.58 -13.33
N VAL A 105 -7.75 -5.69 -12.68
CA VAL A 105 -7.20 -4.52 -11.98
C VAL A 105 -6.11 -4.90 -10.99
N ILE A 106 -5.04 -4.11 -10.92
CA ILE A 106 -3.95 -4.32 -9.95
C ILE A 106 -4.43 -3.92 -8.55
N ILE A 107 -4.21 -4.83 -7.59
CA ILE A 107 -4.53 -4.62 -6.19
C ILE A 107 -3.23 -4.70 -5.38
N ILE A 108 -2.98 -3.69 -4.57
CA ILE A 108 -1.84 -3.57 -3.67
C ILE A 108 -2.33 -3.81 -2.25
N VAL A 109 -1.68 -4.75 -1.56
CA VAL A 109 -2.05 -5.16 -0.19
C VAL A 109 -1.01 -4.69 0.82
N GLY A 110 -1.45 -4.03 1.90
CA GLY A 110 -0.59 -3.69 3.01
C GLY A 110 -0.05 -4.92 3.74
N THR A 111 1.12 -4.78 4.36
CA THR A 111 1.72 -5.82 5.21
C THR A 111 1.80 -5.37 6.67
N PRO A 112 1.90 -6.28 7.64
CA PRO A 112 2.11 -5.92 9.04
C PRO A 112 3.32 -5.01 9.24
N LYS A 113 3.34 -4.31 10.38
CA LYS A 113 4.40 -3.35 10.73
C LYS A 113 4.44 -2.19 9.74
N TRP A 114 3.31 -1.50 9.59
CA TRP A 114 3.17 -0.30 8.76
C TRP A 114 3.54 -0.53 7.29
N SER A 115 3.20 -1.69 6.72
CA SER A 115 3.59 -2.03 5.35
C SER A 115 5.10 -1.89 5.13
N SER A 116 5.93 -2.30 6.10
CA SER A 116 7.40 -2.27 5.98
C SER A 116 7.97 -3.17 4.87
N GLY A 117 7.12 -3.98 4.22
CA GLY A 117 7.46 -4.86 3.12
C GLY A 117 7.09 -6.32 3.38
N ILE A 118 7.57 -7.20 2.50
CA ILE A 118 7.32 -8.64 2.58
C ILE A 118 8.29 -9.27 3.58
N ASP A 119 7.78 -10.02 4.57
CA ASP A 119 8.59 -10.79 5.52
C ASP A 119 8.41 -12.30 5.32
N SER A 120 9.07 -13.12 6.15
CA SER A 120 9.00 -14.58 6.08
C SER A 120 7.57 -15.14 6.23
N ASN A 121 6.69 -14.46 6.97
CA ASN A 121 5.30 -14.91 7.15
C ASN A 121 4.48 -14.68 5.87
N VAL A 122 4.70 -13.54 5.21
CA VAL A 122 4.09 -13.23 3.91
C VAL A 122 4.61 -14.20 2.83
N ILE A 123 5.91 -14.51 2.82
CA ILE A 123 6.51 -15.47 1.88
C ILE A 123 5.95 -16.88 2.09
N ALA A 124 5.79 -17.31 3.34
CA ALA A 124 5.28 -18.63 3.66
C ALA A 124 3.80 -18.81 3.26
N ASN A 125 2.99 -17.73 3.33
CA ASN A 125 1.56 -17.80 3.09
C ASN A 125 1.05 -16.61 2.26
N PRO A 126 1.49 -16.44 1.00
CA PRO A 126 1.07 -15.28 0.21
C PRO A 126 -0.45 -15.28 -0.05
N ILE A 127 -0.95 -14.14 -0.52
CA ILE A 127 -2.26 -14.08 -1.18
C ILE A 127 -2.22 -15.03 -2.38
N SER A 128 -3.13 -16.00 -2.41
CA SER A 128 -3.21 -17.05 -3.42
C SER A 128 -4.61 -17.10 -4.03
N GLY A 129 -4.73 -17.70 -5.22
CA GLY A 129 -6.00 -17.78 -5.95
C GLY A 129 -6.39 -16.51 -6.73
N TYR A 130 -5.58 -15.45 -6.65
CA TYR A 130 -5.80 -14.19 -7.36
C TYR A 130 -4.56 -13.79 -8.17
N LYS A 131 -4.78 -13.21 -9.35
CA LYS A 131 -3.73 -12.57 -10.16
C LYS A 131 -3.69 -11.07 -9.91
N ASN A 132 -2.62 -10.42 -10.37
CA ASN A 132 -2.43 -8.97 -10.31
C ASN A 132 -2.55 -8.41 -8.89
N VAL A 133 -1.89 -9.10 -7.95
CA VAL A 133 -1.76 -8.68 -6.56
C VAL A 133 -0.29 -8.33 -6.29
N MET A 134 -0.05 -7.14 -5.76
CA MET A 134 1.25 -6.67 -5.30
C MET A 134 1.19 -6.38 -3.80
N TYR A 135 2.34 -6.29 -3.14
CA TYR A 135 2.43 -5.96 -1.71
C TYR A 135 3.00 -4.56 -1.55
N ALA A 136 2.38 -3.75 -0.68
CA ALA A 136 2.92 -2.45 -0.33
C ALA A 136 4.23 -2.61 0.44
N ALA A 137 5.21 -1.78 0.12
CA ALA A 137 6.36 -1.56 0.99
C ALA A 137 6.58 -0.06 1.19
N LYS A 138 6.86 0.31 2.43
CA LYS A 138 7.06 1.70 2.85
C LYS A 138 8.43 1.79 3.51
N PRO A 139 9.41 2.42 2.85
CA PRO A 139 10.78 2.52 3.36
C PRO A 139 10.84 3.60 4.45
N TRP A 140 10.32 3.27 5.63
CA TRP A 140 10.28 4.16 6.79
C TRP A 140 11.65 4.68 7.23
N VAL A 141 12.74 4.00 6.83
CA VAL A 141 14.12 4.46 7.00
C VAL A 141 14.35 5.84 6.37
N LEU A 142 13.65 6.18 5.28
CA LEU A 142 13.70 7.51 4.68
C LEU A 142 13.00 8.59 5.51
N LYS A 143 12.07 8.20 6.38
CA LYS A 143 11.45 9.08 7.35
C LYS A 143 12.34 9.27 8.60
N GLY A 144 13.67 9.14 8.56
CA GLY A 144 14.62 9.56 9.62
C GLY A 144 14.47 8.99 11.05
N TYR A 145 13.32 8.42 11.40
CA TYR A 145 12.88 7.93 12.69
C TYR A 145 13.71 6.72 13.14
N PHE A 146 14.29 6.00 12.18
CA PHE A 146 15.00 4.74 12.39
C PHE A 146 16.52 4.87 12.40
N LEU A 147 17.07 6.03 11.99
CA LEU A 147 18.51 6.29 12.11
C LEU A 147 18.93 6.62 13.56
N ASN A 148 17.99 7.04 14.41
CA ASN A 148 18.25 7.48 15.80
C ASN A 148 17.83 6.50 16.92
N LYS A 149 17.94 5.18 16.69
CA LYS A 149 17.96 4.13 17.75
C LYS A 149 16.72 4.00 18.67
N LYS A 150 15.49 3.84 18.16
CA LYS A 150 14.33 3.52 19.04
C LYS A 150 13.37 2.40 18.63
N PHE A 151 13.60 1.69 17.52
CA PHE A 151 12.74 0.57 17.14
C PHE A 151 13.57 -0.69 16.83
N PRO A 152 13.65 -1.67 17.75
CA PRO A 152 14.24 -2.96 17.44
C PRO A 152 13.38 -3.67 16.39
N GLY A 153 13.98 -4.07 15.26
CA GLY A 153 13.34 -4.94 14.27
C GLY A 153 13.00 -4.33 12.91
N ILE A 154 13.35 -3.06 12.65
CA ILE A 154 13.29 -2.52 11.28
C ILE A 154 14.63 -2.76 10.58
N PRO A 155 14.64 -3.45 9.43
CA PRO A 155 15.88 -3.86 8.82
C PRO A 155 16.73 -2.66 8.35
N SER A 156 18.05 -2.78 8.43
CA SER A 156 18.97 -1.81 7.81
C SER A 156 18.70 -1.71 6.30
N ILE A 157 19.19 -0.67 5.62
CA ILE A 157 19.09 -0.57 4.15
C ILE A 157 19.60 -1.86 3.46
N GLY A 158 20.60 -2.55 4.02
CA GLY A 158 21.08 -3.84 3.48
C GLY A 158 20.05 -4.97 3.58
N THR A 159 19.27 -5.03 4.66
CA THR A 159 18.23 -6.05 4.83
C THR A 159 16.92 -5.66 4.13
N LEU A 160 16.61 -4.36 4.01
CA LEU A 160 15.51 -3.87 3.19
C LEU A 160 15.82 -3.97 1.69
N MET A 161 17.07 -3.79 1.24
CA MET A 161 17.47 -4.01 -0.16
C MET A 161 17.42 -5.50 -0.56
N ALA A 162 17.48 -6.42 0.41
CA ALA A 162 17.21 -7.83 0.17
C ALA A 162 15.71 -8.13 -0.02
N LEU A 163 14.81 -7.23 0.40
CA LEU A 163 13.37 -7.45 0.32
C LEU A 163 12.79 -7.18 -1.07
N PRO A 164 13.06 -6.09 -1.82
CA PRO A 164 12.60 -5.97 -3.22
C PRO A 164 13.55 -6.55 -4.27
N GLY A 165 14.81 -6.83 -3.92
CA GLY A 165 15.91 -6.81 -4.88
C GLY A 165 16.26 -8.12 -5.59
N LYS A 166 15.76 -9.29 -5.16
CA LYS A 166 16.01 -10.57 -5.86
C LYS A 166 15.11 -11.67 -5.31
N ASN A 167 14.11 -12.07 -6.09
CA ASN A 167 13.29 -13.26 -5.85
C ASN A 167 12.66 -13.36 -4.45
N ILE A 168 11.64 -12.53 -4.20
CA ILE A 168 10.69 -12.72 -3.10
C ILE A 168 9.74 -13.90 -3.39
N ASN A 169 10.29 -15.03 -3.83
CA ASN A 169 9.50 -16.17 -4.30
C ASN A 169 8.43 -15.80 -5.36
N GLY A 170 8.77 -14.88 -6.27
CA GLY A 170 7.87 -14.40 -7.33
C GLY A 170 6.83 -13.34 -6.90
N LEU A 171 6.85 -12.88 -5.64
CA LEU A 171 5.97 -11.81 -5.17
C LEU A 171 6.46 -10.43 -5.65
N SER A 172 5.53 -9.58 -6.05
CA SER A 172 5.81 -8.21 -6.52
C SER A 172 5.54 -7.18 -5.42
N THR A 173 6.43 -6.19 -5.30
CA THR A 173 6.33 -5.11 -4.31
C THR A 173 6.06 -3.78 -5.00
N PHE A 174 5.27 -2.90 -4.39
CA PHE A 174 5.02 -1.54 -4.86
C PHE A 174 5.25 -0.54 -3.71
N ILE A 175 6.07 0.50 -3.95
CA ILE A 175 6.27 1.57 -2.98
C ILE A 175 5.12 2.58 -3.08
N THR A 176 4.09 2.41 -2.24
CA THR A 176 2.89 3.26 -2.25
C THR A 176 3.08 4.56 -1.47
N GLU A 177 4.01 4.56 -0.51
CA GLU A 177 4.35 5.75 0.28
C GLU A 177 5.82 5.72 0.69
N TYR A 178 6.47 6.88 0.57
CA TYR A 178 7.76 7.15 1.19
C TYR A 178 7.88 8.66 1.49
N GLY A 179 8.73 9.02 2.46
CA GLY A 179 9.13 10.39 2.71
C GLY A 179 10.61 10.60 2.40
N VAL A 180 11.11 11.82 2.53
CA VAL A 180 12.55 12.12 2.53
C VAL A 180 13.01 12.81 3.82
N ALA A 181 12.08 12.94 4.77
CA ALA A 181 12.24 13.51 6.09
C ALA A 181 11.27 12.79 7.04
N ALA A 182 11.57 12.83 8.34
CA ALA A 182 10.79 12.13 9.36
C ALA A 182 9.42 12.73 9.62
N ASP A 183 9.43 14.04 9.66
CA ASP A 183 8.30 14.89 9.92
C ASP A 183 8.61 16.26 9.30
N GLN A 184 7.69 17.20 9.49
CA GLN A 184 7.81 18.57 9.03
C GLN A 184 8.98 19.37 9.65
N ASN A 185 9.60 18.86 10.72
CA ASN A 185 10.68 19.53 11.46
C ASN A 185 12.05 18.91 11.18
N THR A 186 12.09 17.78 10.48
CA THR A 186 13.32 17.04 10.19
C THR A 186 13.89 17.44 8.85
N ALA A 187 15.20 17.69 8.80
CA ALA A 187 15.88 18.01 7.56
C ALA A 187 15.76 16.84 6.55
N ILE A 188 15.70 17.20 5.27
CA ILE A 188 15.67 16.23 4.17
C ILE A 188 16.96 15.42 4.17
N ASN A 189 16.84 14.09 4.15
CA ASN A 189 17.96 13.17 3.97
C ASN A 189 18.12 12.78 2.50
N ALA A 190 18.65 13.71 1.70
CA ALA A 190 18.81 13.53 0.25
C ALA A 190 19.76 12.37 -0.11
N THR A 191 20.78 12.12 0.71
CA THR A 191 21.74 11.02 0.50
C THR A 191 21.03 9.67 0.56
N GLU A 192 20.23 9.43 1.60
CA GLU A 192 19.48 8.19 1.76
C GLU A 192 18.40 8.05 0.67
N ALA A 193 17.69 9.14 0.35
CA ALA A 193 16.69 9.15 -0.73
C ALA A 193 17.28 8.70 -2.07
N ASN A 194 18.46 9.20 -2.44
CA ASN A 194 19.14 8.82 -3.68
C ASN A 194 19.56 7.34 -3.71
N LEU A 195 19.97 6.77 -2.57
CA LEU A 195 20.29 5.34 -2.48
C LEU A 195 19.04 4.48 -2.71
N TRP A 196 17.93 4.85 -2.09
CA TRP A 196 16.65 4.17 -2.28
C TRP A 196 16.14 4.27 -3.70
N TRP A 197 16.16 5.46 -4.31
CA TRP A 197 15.74 5.62 -5.70
C TRP A 197 16.59 4.81 -6.66
N LYS A 198 17.92 4.84 -6.52
CA LYS A 198 18.81 4.01 -7.34
C LYS A 198 18.51 2.51 -7.18
N PHE A 199 18.26 2.08 -5.95
CA PHE A 199 17.89 0.69 -5.67
C PHE A 199 16.57 0.31 -6.34
N LEU A 200 15.51 1.10 -6.16
CA LEU A 200 14.21 0.87 -6.78
C LEU A 200 14.32 0.90 -8.32
N ASP A 201 15.13 1.82 -8.86
CA ASP A 201 15.32 1.95 -10.29
C ASP A 201 16.05 0.76 -10.92
N THR A 202 16.86 0.05 -10.15
CA THR A 202 17.57 -1.15 -10.60
C THR A 202 16.68 -2.40 -10.53
N ASN A 203 15.53 -2.34 -9.85
CA ASN A 203 14.66 -3.49 -9.56
C ASN A 203 13.20 -3.26 -10.02
N LYS A 204 13.02 -2.62 -11.18
CA LYS A 204 11.70 -2.35 -11.79
C LYS A 204 11.07 -3.59 -12.42
#